data_AF-A0A800G6H0-F1
#
_entry.id   AF-A0A800G6H0-F1
#
_cell.length_a   1.000
_cell.length_b   1.000
_cell.length_c   1.000
_cell.angle_alpha   90.00
_cell.angle_beta   90.00
_cell.angle_gamma   90.00
#
_symmetry.space_group_name_H-M   'P 1'
#
loop_
_entity.id
_entity.type
_entity.pdbx_description
1 polymer ?
#
loop_
_entity_poly.entity_id
_entity_poly.type
_entity_poly.pdbx_seq_one_letter_code
_entity_poly.pdbx_strand_id
1 'polypeptide(L)' 'MSVRPGKLVYLADQVIVDADGTLVGKNDAAAQTRQALQNLGHVLSGAGADFSNVVEFTTYVVGRFSWLRSKPWPPSLNP' A
#
# COMPACT_ATOMS: atom_id res chain seq x y z
N MET A 1 17.44 32.49 17.55
CA MET A 1 17.36 31.12 16.97
C MET A 1 16.42 31.17 15.79
N SER A 2 16.87 30.79 14.59
CA SER A 2 16.05 30.79 13.37
C SER A 2 15.85 29.34 12.93
N VAL A 3 14.60 28.94 12.73
CA VAL A 3 14.23 27.62 12.18
C VAL A 3 13.73 27.86 10.75
N ARG A 4 14.24 27.08 9.79
CA ARG A 4 13.76 27.12 8.40
C ARG A 4 12.78 25.95 8.19
N PRO A 5 11.60 26.18 7.60
CA PRO A 5 10.71 25.09 7.26
C PRO A 5 11.36 24.16 6.23
N GLY A 6 11.19 22.85 6.42
CA GLY A 6 11.57 21.85 5.45
C GLY A 6 10.60 21.78 4.26
N LYS A 7 11.00 21.08 3.19
CA LYS A 7 10.13 20.77 2.05
C LYS A 7 9.31 19.51 2.37
N LEU A 8 7.99 19.57 2.18
CA LEU A 8 7.13 18.38 2.18
C LEU A 8 6.80 17.96 0.75
N VAL A 9 6.75 16.66 0.52
CA VAL A 9 6.37 16.06 -0.77
C VAL A 9 5.23 15.09 -0.50
N TYR A 10 4.12 15.25 -1.22
CA TYR A 10 2.97 14.37 -1.15
C TYR A 10 2.93 13.50 -2.40
N LEU A 11 2.83 12.19 -2.21
CA LEU A 11 2.85 11.21 -3.29
C LEU A 11 1.47 10.61 -3.48
N ALA A 12 1.13 10.30 -4.74
CA ALA A 12 -0.04 9.50 -5.04
C ALA A 12 0.14 8.06 -4.56
N ASP A 13 -0.97 7.34 -4.40
CA ASP A 13 -0.96 5.94 -4.01
C ASP A 13 -0.19 5.08 -5.01
N GLN A 14 0.53 4.10 -4.48
CA GLN A 14 1.30 3.14 -5.27
C GLN A 14 0.66 1.77 -5.15
N VAL A 15 0.37 1.17 -6.31
CA VAL A 15 -0.43 -0.06 -6.41
C VAL A 15 0.40 -1.24 -6.93
N ILE A 16 -0.21 -2.41 -6.98
CA ILE A 16 0.41 -3.71 -7.29
C ILE A 16 0.65 -3.96 -8.80
N VAL A 17 0.81 -2.89 -9.57
CA VAL A 17 0.95 -2.94 -11.03
C VAL A 17 2.38 -2.59 -11.39
N ASP A 18 3.03 -3.41 -12.22
CA ASP A 18 4.40 -3.15 -12.68
C ASP A 18 4.46 -2.09 -13.79
N ALA A 19 5.67 -1.80 -14.29
CA ALA A 19 5.91 -0.80 -15.32
C ALA A 19 5.22 -1.12 -16.66
N ASP A 20 4.92 -2.40 -16.91
CA ASP A 20 4.25 -2.88 -18.13
C ASP A 20 2.71 -2.87 -17.97
N GLY A 21 2.19 -2.43 -16.82
CA GLY A 21 0.76 -2.41 -16.53
C GLY A 21 0.20 -3.75 -16.06
N THR A 22 1.06 -4.70 -15.66
CA THR A 22 0.64 -6.04 -15.26
C THR A 22 0.44 -6.15 -13.74
N LEU A 23 -0.60 -6.87 -13.34
CA LEU A 23 -0.89 -7.14 -11.93
C LEU A 23 0.11 -8.15 -11.36
N VAL A 24 0.81 -7.77 -10.29
CA VAL A 24 1.80 -8.60 -9.60
C VAL A 24 1.21 -9.22 -8.33
N GLY A 25 1.51 -10.50 -8.09
CA GLY A 25 1.17 -11.18 -6.84
C GLY A 25 -0.30 -11.54 -6.70
N LYS A 26 -0.96 -12.06 -7.75
CA LYS A 26 -2.34 -12.56 -7.63
C LYS A 26 -2.43 -13.58 -6.48
N ASN A 27 -3.32 -13.33 -5.52
CA ASN A 27 -3.49 -14.11 -4.29
C ASN A 27 -2.26 -14.18 -3.35
N ASP A 28 -1.26 -13.33 -3.55
CA ASP A 28 -0.07 -13.22 -2.70
C ASP A 28 0.07 -11.78 -2.20
N ALA A 29 -0.40 -11.55 -0.97
CA ALA A 29 -0.34 -10.23 -0.34
C ALA A 29 1.10 -9.74 -0.12
N ALA A 30 2.07 -10.64 0.07
CA ALA A 30 3.45 -10.26 0.28
C ALA A 30 4.10 -9.81 -1.03
N ALA A 31 3.86 -10.52 -2.14
CA ALA A 31 4.29 -10.09 -3.47
C ALA A 31 3.65 -8.75 -3.86
N GLN A 32 2.35 -8.58 -3.61
CA GLN A 32 1.64 -7.31 -3.80
C GLN A 32 2.28 -6.15 -3.03
N THR A 33 2.54 -6.36 -1.74
CA THR A 33 3.16 -5.33 -0.88
C THR A 33 4.54 -4.95 -1.39
N ARG A 34 5.36 -5.93 -1.79
CA ARG A 34 6.69 -5.66 -2.36
C ARG A 34 6.60 -4.83 -3.63
N GLN A 35 5.67 -5.13 -4.54
CA GLN A 35 5.50 -4.34 -5.76
C GLN A 35 5.11 -2.90 -5.47
N ALA A 36 4.13 -2.70 -4.57
CA ALA A 36 3.69 -1.34 -4.19
C ALA A 36 4.84 -0.52 -3.58
N LEU A 37 5.67 -1.14 -2.73
CA LEU A 37 6.85 -0.48 -2.16
C LEU A 37 7.96 -0.22 -3.20
N GLN A 38 8.17 -1.11 -4.17
CA GLN A 38 9.10 -0.85 -5.27
C GLN A 38 8.67 0.37 -6.09
N ASN A 39 7.39 0.43 -6.45
CA ASN A 39 6.80 1.57 -7.16
C ASN A 39 6.97 2.88 -6.37
N LEU A 40 6.73 2.85 -5.06
CA LEU A 40 6.99 3.99 -4.18
C LEU A 40 8.46 4.41 -4.16
N GLY A 41 9.39 3.45 -4.15
CA GLY A 41 10.82 3.73 -4.26
C GLY A 41 11.17 4.46 -5.55
N HIS A 42 10.55 4.09 -6.68
CA HIS A 42 10.75 4.78 -7.96
C HIS A 42 10.23 6.21 -7.93
N VAL A 43 9.04 6.43 -7.36
CA VAL A 43 8.45 7.77 -7.24
C VAL A 43 9.26 8.67 -6.30
N LEU A 44 9.73 8.13 -5.17
CA LEU A 44 10.63 8.84 -4.25
C LEU A 44 11.92 9.25 -4.95
N SER A 45 12.53 8.33 -5.70
CA SER A 45 13.76 8.61 -6.45
C SER A 45 13.55 9.71 -7.48
N GLY A 46 12.42 9.71 -8.19
CA GLY A 46 12.04 10.77 -9.13
C GLY A 46 11.84 12.14 -8.46
N ALA A 47 11.51 12.16 -7.17
CA ALA A 47 11.42 13.37 -6.35
C ALA A 47 12.75 13.79 -5.68
N GLY A 48 13.83 13.03 -5.90
CA GLY A 48 15.13 13.24 -5.26
C GLY A 48 15.17 12.84 -3.78
N ALA A 49 14.37 11.85 -3.40
CA ALA A 49 14.24 11.34 -2.04
C ALA A 49 14.38 9.81 -1.98
N ASP A 50 14.50 9.26 -0.77
CA ASP A 50 14.43 7.83 -0.50
C ASP A 50 13.55 7.53 0.73
N PHE A 51 13.46 6.25 1.11
CA PHE A 51 12.64 5.82 2.24
C PHE A 51 13.04 6.44 3.59
N SER A 52 14.29 6.88 3.76
CA SER A 52 14.74 7.58 4.98
C SER A 52 14.12 8.97 5.12
N ASN A 53 13.58 9.53 4.04
CA ASN A 53 12.87 10.81 4.06
C ASN A 53 11.37 10.66 4.35
N VAL A 54 10.84 9.43 4.40
CA VAL A 54 9.42 9.19 4.65
C VAL A 54 9.12 9.37 6.14
N VAL A 55 8.24 10.32 6.44
CA VAL A 55 7.83 10.64 7.80
C VAL A 55 6.45 10.09 8.16
N GLU A 56 5.63 9.75 7.16
CA GLU A 56 4.28 9.22 7.33
C GLU A 56 3.91 8.26 6.20
N PHE A 57 3.19 7.18 6.55
CA PHE A 57 2.68 6.18 5.62
C PHE A 57 1.19 5.97 5.86
N THR A 58 0.40 6.10 4.80
CA THR A 58 -1.02 5.69 4.80
C THR A 58 -1.14 4.41 3.98
N THR A 59 -1.69 3.35 4.58
CA THR A 59 -1.78 2.03 3.92
C THR A 59 -3.21 1.53 3.89
N TYR A 60 -3.70 1.23 2.69
CA TYR A 60 -5.00 0.60 2.47
C TYR A 60 -4.81 -0.87 2.08
N VAL A 61 -5.47 -1.78 2.80
CA VAL A 61 -5.38 -3.23 2.56
C VAL A 61 -6.78 -3.82 2.50
N VAL A 62 -7.08 -4.54 1.44
CA VAL A 62 -8.33 -5.30 1.25
C VAL A 62 -8.11 -6.80 1.47
N GLY A 63 -9.18 -7.55 1.70
CA GLY A 63 -9.11 -9.01 1.86
C GLY A 63 -8.76 -9.52 3.26
N ARG A 64 -8.62 -8.63 4.25
CA ARG A 64 -8.26 -8.98 5.64
C ARG A 64 -9.31 -9.81 6.39
N PHE A 65 -10.55 -9.89 5.89
CA PHE A 65 -11.60 -10.77 6.43
C PHE A 65 -12.73 -10.99 5.40
N SER A 66 -12.66 -12.06 4.59
CA SER A 66 -13.70 -12.33 3.55
C SER A 66 -14.73 -13.39 3.97
N TRP A 67 -14.38 -14.29 4.89
CA TRP A 67 -15.19 -15.49 5.17
C TRP A 67 -16.55 -15.21 5.85
N LEU A 68 -16.69 -14.09 6.57
CA LEU A 68 -17.98 -13.66 7.14
C LEU A 68 -18.95 -13.12 6.07
N ARG A 69 -18.44 -12.63 4.93
CA ARG A 69 -19.28 -12.07 3.86
C ARG A 69 -19.86 -13.14 2.92
N SER A 70 -19.25 -14.33 2.89
CA SER A 70 -19.71 -15.46 2.08
C SER A 70 -20.72 -16.37 2.80
N LYS A 71 -20.95 -16.17 4.11
CA LYS A 71 -21.95 -16.94 4.88
C LYS A 71 -23.34 -16.31 4.70
N PRO A 72 -24.38 -17.08 4.32
CA PRO A 72 -25.75 -16.60 4.39
C PRO A 72 -26.10 -16.27 5.85
N TRP A 73 -26.81 -15.16 6.06
CA TRP A 73 -27.42 -14.80 7.34
C TRP A 73 -28.79 -15.49 7.48
N PRO A 74 -29.20 -15.96 8.67
CA PRO A 74 -28.50 -15.92 9.95
C PRO A 74 -27.45 -17.03 10.10
N PRO A 75 -26.39 -16.81 10.90
CA PRO A 75 -25.47 -17.88 11.26
C PRO A 75 -26.29 -18.86 12.08
N SER A 76 -26.53 -20.07 11.55
CA SER A 76 -27.18 -21.13 12.31
C SER A 76 -26.43 -21.29 13.63
N LEU A 77 -27.09 -20.90 14.73
CA LEU A 77 -26.73 -21.29 16.08
C LEU A 77 -26.64 -22.81 16.08
N ASN A 78 -25.43 -23.35 16.15
CA ASN A 78 -25.26 -24.77 16.43
C ASN A 78 -25.21 -24.92 17.96
N PRO A 79 -25.90 -25.91 18.55
CA PRO A 79 -25.81 -26.20 19.99
C PRO A 79 -24.40 -26.56 20.44
#